data_AF-A0A0F9GLP8-F1
#
_entry.id   AF-A0A0F9GLP8-F1
#
_cell.length_a   1.000
_cell.length_b   1.000
_cell.length_c   1.000
_cell.angle_alpha   90.00
_cell.angle_beta   90.00
_cell.angle_gamma   90.00
#
_symmetry.space_group_name_H-M   'P 1'
#
loop_
_entity.id
_entity.type
_entity.pdbx_description
1 polymer ?
#
loop_
_entity_poly.entity_id
_entity_poly.type
_entity_poly.pdbx_seq_one_letter_code
_entity_poly.pdbx_strand_id
1 'polypeptide(L)' 'KPNGRLGVVSMSKEDEDSILLRLYEWMHKIFPQYIDCRPIYVKQSIKDAGFGIAHREKVKLFGLPGEIVICVK' A
#
# COMPACT_ATOMS: atom_id res chain seq x y z
N LYS A 1 15.13 11.79 12.30
CA LYS A 1 15.09 13.02 13.11
C LYS A 1 13.97 12.89 14.15
N PRO A 2 14.09 13.45 15.35
CA PRO A 2 12.95 13.61 16.25
C PRO A 2 11.82 14.34 15.52
N ASN A 3 10.57 13.88 15.66
CA ASN A 3 9.38 14.33 14.90
C ASN A 3 9.42 14.05 13.39
N GLY A 4 10.22 13.07 12.94
CA GLY A 4 10.22 12.64 11.55
C GLY A 4 8.87 12.02 11.15
N ARG A 5 8.38 12.35 9.95
CA ARG A 5 7.21 11.70 9.35
C ARG A 5 7.65 10.75 8.26
N LEU A 6 7.09 9.54 8.23
CA LEU A 6 7.30 8.55 7.18
C LEU A 6 6.02 8.47 6.34
N GLY A 7 6.09 8.89 5.09
CA GLY A 7 5.01 8.72 4.12
C GLY A 7 5.24 7.48 3.27
N VAL A 8 4.30 6.55 3.27
CA VAL A 8 4.33 5.35 2.43
C VAL A 8 3.10 5.38 1.53
N VAL A 9 3.34 5.28 0.22
CA VAL A 9 2.29 5.11 -0.78
C VAL A 9 2.47 3.72 -1.38
N SER A 10 1.46 2.88 -1.28
CA SER A 10 1.50 1.56 -1.92
C SER A 10 0.11 1.10 -2.30
N MET A 11 0.03 0.03 -3.07
CA MET A 11 -1.24 -0.62 -3.38
C MET A 11 -1.78 -1.33 -2.13
N SER A 12 -3.03 -1.03 -1.75
CA SER A 12 -3.63 -1.62 -0.54
C SER A 12 -4.11 -3.03 -0.83
N LYS A 13 -3.75 -3.97 0.05
CA LYS A 13 -4.25 -5.34 0.01
C LYS A 13 -5.57 -5.54 0.78
N GLU A 14 -6.08 -4.51 1.44
CA GLU A 14 -7.31 -4.61 2.27
C GLU A 14 -8.62 -4.75 1.46
N ASP A 15 -8.58 -4.65 0.14
CA ASP A 15 -9.74 -4.81 -0.76
C ASP A 15 -9.67 -6.17 -1.51
N GLU A 16 -9.56 -7.26 -0.74
CA GLU A 16 -9.34 -8.64 -1.21
C GLU A 16 -10.48 -9.21 -2.10
N ASP A 17 -11.67 -8.61 -2.05
CA ASP A 17 -12.84 -8.94 -2.90
C ASP A 17 -12.83 -8.27 -4.29
N SER A 18 -11.84 -7.43 -4.58
CA SER A 18 -11.78 -6.75 -5.87
C SER A 18 -11.19 -7.68 -6.94
N ILE A 19 -12.03 -8.11 -7.90
CA ILE A 19 -11.63 -8.83 -9.14
C ILE A 19 -10.42 -8.16 -9.82
N LEU A 20 -10.29 -6.83 -9.67
CA LEU A 20 -9.18 -6.02 -10.14
C LEU A 20 -7.85 -6.35 -9.47
N LEU A 21 -7.83 -6.72 -8.19
CA LEU A 21 -6.62 -7.10 -7.45
C LEU A 21 -6.07 -8.42 -7.97
N ARG A 22 -6.94 -9.40 -8.26
CA ARG A 22 -6.56 -10.68 -8.87
C ARG A 22 -6.07 -10.51 -10.31
N LEU A 23 -6.69 -9.63 -11.09
CA LEU A 23 -6.23 -9.29 -12.44
C LEU A 23 -4.85 -8.61 -12.41
N TYR A 24 -4.63 -7.73 -11.43
CA TYR A 24 -3.35 -7.06 -11.24
C TYR A 24 -2.25 -8.01 -10.77
N GLU A 25 -2.53 -8.93 -9.84
CA GLU A 25 -1.60 -10.01 -9.45
C GLU A 25 -1.27 -10.93 -10.63
N TRP A 26 -2.25 -11.25 -11.48
CA TRP A 26 -2.03 -12.03 -12.71
C TRP A 26 -1.15 -11.27 -13.71
N MET A 27 -1.39 -9.97 -13.92
CA MET A 27 -0.53 -9.15 -14.78
C MET A 27 0.87 -8.97 -14.19
N HIS A 28 1.03 -8.85 -12.88
CA HIS A 28 2.32 -8.82 -12.18
C HIS A 28 3.10 -10.12 -12.38
N LYS A 29 2.42 -11.27 -12.43
CA LYS A 29 3.04 -12.57 -12.71
C LYS A 29 3.57 -12.68 -14.14
N ILE A 30 2.99 -11.94 -15.09
CA ILE A 30 3.36 -11.96 -16.51
C ILE A 30 4.41 -10.87 -16.82
N PHE A 31 4.30 -9.70 -16.19
CA PHE A 31 5.20 -8.55 -16.40
C PHE A 31 5.75 -7.99 -15.07
N PRO A 32 6.61 -8.75 -14.36
CA PRO A 32 7.19 -8.32 -13.09
C PRO A 32 8.06 -7.06 -13.21
N GLN A 33 8.53 -6.76 -14.41
CA GLN A 33 9.45 -5.65 -14.69
C GLN A 33 8.76 -4.28 -14.84
N TYR A 34 7.43 -4.25 -15.04
CA TYR A 34 6.65 -3.02 -15.24
C TYR A 34 5.68 -2.73 -14.10
N ILE A 35 5.34 -3.76 -13.32
CA ILE A 35 4.38 -3.68 -12.23
C ILE A 35 5.16 -4.08 -10.98
N ASP A 36 5.77 -3.13 -10.25
CA ASP A 36 6.61 -3.47 -9.09
C ASP A 36 5.84 -3.39 -7.76
N CYS A 37 4.80 -2.55 -7.67
CA CYS A 37 4.00 -2.38 -6.45
C CYS A 37 3.23 -3.64 -6.09
N ARG A 38 3.87 -4.54 -5.32
CA ARG A 38 3.20 -5.66 -4.67
C ARG A 38 2.20 -5.10 -3.65
N PRO A 39 0.94 -5.55 -3.66
CA PRO A 39 -0.01 -5.16 -2.63
C PRO A 39 0.49 -5.67 -1.27
N ILE A 40 0.75 -4.75 -0.34
CA ILE A 40 1.23 -5.02 1.01
C ILE A 40 0.23 -4.47 2.03
N TYR A 41 0.17 -5.10 3.20
CA TYR A 41 -0.58 -4.56 4.34
C TYR A 41 0.25 -3.45 5.01
N VAL A 42 0.34 -2.28 4.37
CA VAL A 42 1.14 -1.12 4.84
C VAL A 42 0.90 -0.83 6.30
N LYS A 43 -0.38 -0.81 6.70
CA LYS A 43 -0.82 -0.59 8.08
C LYS A 43 -0.17 -1.57 9.06
N GLN A 44 -0.18 -2.85 8.73
CA GLN A 44 0.35 -3.90 9.61
C GLN A 44 1.87 -3.80 9.69
N SER A 45 2.55 -3.67 8.55
CA SER A 45 4.01 -3.53 8.49
C SER A 45 4.53 -2.32 9.28
N ILE A 46 3.79 -1.22 9.27
CA ILE A 46 4.16 0.01 9.99
C ILE A 46 3.93 -0.13 11.50
N LYS A 47 2.83 -0.80 11.91
CA LYS A 47 2.60 -1.13 13.31
C LYS A 47 3.68 -2.07 13.85
N ASP A 48 4.03 -3.11 13.10
CA ASP A 48 5.06 -4.08 13.48
C ASP A 48 6.45 -3.41 13.58
N ALA A 49 6.70 -2.37 12.78
CA ALA A 49 7.91 -1.55 12.88
C ALA A 49 7.91 -0.54 14.05
N GLY A 50 6.84 -0.50 14.86
CA GLY A 50 6.72 0.36 16.03
C GLY A 50 6.42 1.83 15.73
N PHE A 51 5.88 2.13 14.54
CA PHE A 51 5.48 3.50 14.18
C PHE A 51 4.00 3.73 14.49
N GLY A 52 3.67 4.94 14.94
CA GLY A 52 2.29 5.40 15.09
C GLY A 52 1.72 5.82 13.74
N ILE A 53 0.50 5.39 13.42
CA ILE A 53 -0.20 5.85 12.22
C ILE A 53 -0.83 7.20 12.53
N ALA A 54 -0.34 8.25 11.86
CA ALA A 54 -0.86 9.61 12.02
C ALA A 54 -1.98 9.92 11.02
N HIS A 55 -1.90 9.38 9.80
CA HIS A 55 -2.89 9.59 8.76
C HIS A 55 -2.95 8.39 7.81
N ARG A 56 -4.14 8.09 7.32
CA ARG A 56 -4.41 7.00 6.39
C ARG A 56 -5.45 7.49 5.39
N GLU A 57 -5.13 7.35 4.11
CA GLU A 57 -6.03 7.69 3.02
C GLU A 57 -6.04 6.58 1.98
N LYS A 58 -7.24 6.11 1.63
CA LYS A 58 -7.43 5.21 0.49
C LYS A 58 -7.67 6.05 -0.75
N VAL A 59 -6.88 5.81 -1.79
CA VAL A 59 -6.96 6.52 -3.06
C VAL A 59 -7.23 5.52 -4.18
N LYS A 60 -7.92 5.94 -5.24
CA LYS A 60 -8.08 5.12 -6.45
C LYS A 60 -7.22 5.72 -7.55
N LEU A 61 -6.13 5.05 -7.91
CA LEU A 61 -5.32 5.44 -9.07
C LEU A 61 -5.74 4.57 -10.25
N PHE A 62 -6.31 5.18 -11.29
CA PHE A 62 -6.75 4.45 -12.50
C PHE A 62 -7.65 3.23 -12.22
N GLY A 63 -8.50 3.32 -11.18
CA GLY A 63 -9.39 2.23 -10.75
C GLY A 63 -8.75 1.20 -9.82
N LEU A 64 -7.45 1.29 -9.55
CA LEU A 64 -6.72 0.42 -8.64
C LEU A 64 -6.75 0.98 -7.20
N PRO A 65 -6.95 0.13 -6.18
CA PRO A 65 -6.96 0.54 -4.78
C PRO A 65 -5.53 0.85 -4.30
N GLY A 66 -5.22 2.14 -4.18
CA GLY A 66 -4.01 2.64 -3.56
C GLY A 66 -4.28 3.07 -2.12
N GLU A 67 -3.22 3.16 -1.33
CA GLU A 67 -3.27 3.62 0.04
C GLU A 67 -2.03 4.45 0.37
N ILE A 68 -2.29 5.57 1.05
CA ILE A 68 -1.31 6.51 1.55
C ILE A 68 -1.35 6.41 3.07
N VAL A 69 -0.21 6.11 3.70
CA VAL A 69 -0.07 6.07 5.15
C VAL A 69 1.03 7.02 5.57
N ILE A 70 0.70 7.94 6.48
CA ILE A 70 1.67 8.86 7.10
C ILE A 70 1.86 8.42 8.54
N CYS A 71 3.11 8.22 8.92
CA CYS A 71 3.50 7.65 10.20
C CYS A 71 4.43 8.59 10.94
N VAL A 72 4.41 8.48 12.26
CA VAL A 72 5.24 9.27 13.17
C VAL A 72 5.92 8.35 14.18
N LYS A 73 7.11 8.74 14.62
CA LYS A 73 7.90 8.05 15.65
C LYS A 73 8.53 9.07 16.60
#